data_AF-A0A183LI24-F1
#
_entry.id   AF-A0A183LI24-F1
#
_cell.length_a   1.000
_cell.length_b   1.000
_cell.length_c   1.000
_cell.angle_alpha   90.00
_cell.angle_beta   90.00
_cell.angle_gamma   90.00
#
_symmetry.space_group_name_H-M   'P 1'
#
loop_
_entity.id
_entity.type
_entity.pdbx_description
1 polymer ?
#
loop_
_entity_poly.entity_id
_entity_poly.type
_entity_poly.pdbx_seq_one_letter_code
_entity_poly.pdbx_strand_id
1 'polypeptide(L)'
;MPSIGLELIYPPNCKPINDDLSKKELRRRLTELCNALDNVIEEEGKSTETSLDGERLSLSQDHTKYKGLFLLLGSPEFLKNADRDIQLRVGVCICKLLKIFCPSNPLSGLSEEKVLTKEILCFLIDCIGLLSNVKTKTDAVYIKLHTMIYICAQIDVFMWCSFLEDESVLFGFVKMVFAIVKNLDVWSWTDNSIVRQMILDMTVKVIIQSEKFLSSDLVTFILQYLIEPAKSTQPAQHTFARDLIIRTADQLEYRIQMLLQNSLIVGKCNGTQMKTEGKPIRPPEEVLEDSSEGISDVNESKDDEGNPDLLGEHAFLIIYALHTIQSSIVAPVLPTIELKLKSPIVRERKRSFRLLARLFSEPNSLLHRRNPSLWDAFLGRFNDIDSEVRKLCIHMLPQLLKQNQDLLHEQLLTNFQQRIYDPDEG
;
A
#
# COMPACT_ATOMS: atom_id res chain seq x y z
N MET A 1 -18.21 -33.27 -5.16
CA MET A 1 -18.68 -32.19 -6.05
C MET A 1 -20.17 -32.00 -5.86
N PRO A 2 -20.65 -30.92 -5.22
CA PRO A 2 -22.04 -30.54 -5.40
C PRO A 2 -22.18 -30.07 -6.84
N SER A 3 -23.01 -30.77 -7.61
CA SER A 3 -23.37 -30.45 -8.97
C SER A 3 -24.06 -29.08 -9.01
N ILE A 4 -23.28 -28.02 -9.17
CA ILE A 4 -23.79 -26.81 -9.83
C ILE A 4 -24.21 -27.33 -11.20
N GLY A 5 -25.51 -27.41 -11.48
CA GLY A 5 -26.11 -28.11 -12.63
C GLY A 5 -25.79 -27.49 -14.00
N LEU A 6 -24.53 -27.10 -14.22
CA LEU A 6 -23.98 -26.53 -15.43
C LEU A 6 -23.25 -27.64 -16.21
N GLU A 7 -23.50 -27.67 -17.52
CA GLU A 7 -22.87 -28.62 -18.42
C GLU A 7 -21.38 -28.31 -18.58
N LEU A 8 -20.54 -29.36 -18.56
CA LEU A 8 -19.09 -29.26 -18.77
C LEU A 8 -18.78 -29.28 -20.27
N ILE A 9 -18.73 -28.09 -20.87
CA ILE A 9 -18.41 -27.91 -22.29
C ILE A 9 -16.95 -27.53 -22.43
N TYR A 10 -16.26 -28.18 -23.36
CA TYR A 10 -14.86 -27.92 -23.71
C TYR A 10 -14.77 -27.33 -25.12
N PRO A 11 -13.79 -26.44 -25.40
CA PRO A 11 -13.50 -26.00 -26.75
C PRO A 11 -13.17 -27.20 -27.68
N PRO A 12 -13.31 -27.04 -29.01
CA PRO A 12 -13.04 -28.11 -29.97
C PRO A 12 -11.65 -28.73 -29.77
N ASN A 13 -11.57 -30.06 -29.96
CA ASN A 13 -10.34 -30.86 -29.84
C ASN A 13 -9.72 -30.94 -28.42
N CYS A 14 -10.38 -30.42 -27.40
CA CYS A 14 -9.92 -30.55 -26.01
C CYS A 14 -10.45 -31.82 -25.36
N LYS A 15 -9.57 -32.55 -24.67
CA LYS A 15 -9.97 -33.70 -23.84
C LYS A 15 -10.41 -33.24 -22.45
N PRO A 16 -11.34 -33.97 -21.79
CA PRO A 16 -11.78 -33.64 -20.44
C PRO A 16 -10.61 -33.55 -19.45
N ILE A 17 -10.70 -32.65 -18.49
CA ILE A 17 -9.70 -32.49 -17.43
C ILE A 17 -10.32 -32.97 -16.12
N ASN A 18 -9.56 -33.74 -15.33
CA ASN A 18 -9.92 -34.13 -13.97
C ASN A 18 -8.67 -34.24 -13.09
N ASP A 19 -8.89 -34.39 -11.79
CA ASP A 19 -7.88 -34.49 -10.73
C ASP A 19 -7.13 -35.84 -10.72
N ASP A 20 -7.76 -36.90 -11.23
CA ASP A 20 -7.15 -38.23 -11.34
C ASP A 20 -6.05 -38.35 -12.42
N LEU A 21 -5.89 -37.35 -13.30
CA LEU A 21 -4.88 -37.37 -14.35
C LEU A 21 -3.46 -37.33 -13.77
N SER A 22 -2.55 -38.10 -14.39
CA SER A 22 -1.12 -37.93 -14.16
C SER A 22 -0.69 -36.48 -14.45
N LYS A 23 0.25 -35.94 -13.67
CA LYS A 23 0.76 -34.57 -13.84
C LYS A 23 1.18 -34.25 -15.28
N LYS A 24 1.81 -35.20 -15.98
CA LYS A 24 2.25 -35.03 -17.37
C LYS A 24 1.06 -34.88 -18.33
N GLU A 25 0.04 -35.73 -18.17
CA GLU A 25 -1.17 -35.66 -19.00
C GLU A 25 -1.98 -34.40 -18.70
N LEU A 26 -2.10 -34.01 -17.42
CA LEU A 26 -2.78 -32.80 -17.01
C LEU A 26 -2.11 -31.55 -17.62
N ARG A 27 -0.78 -31.44 -17.57
CA ARG A 27 -0.04 -30.36 -18.24
C ARG A 27 -0.29 -30.35 -19.75
N ARG A 28 -0.34 -31.52 -20.41
CA ARG A 28 -0.62 -31.60 -21.86
C ARG A 28 -2.01 -31.07 -22.17
N ARG A 29 -3.05 -31.55 -21.45
CA ARG A 29 -4.45 -31.13 -21.67
C ARG A 29 -4.68 -29.66 -21.35
N LEU A 30 -4.06 -29.12 -20.30
CA LEU A 30 -4.13 -27.68 -20.02
C LEU A 30 -3.47 -26.84 -21.11
N THR A 31 -2.41 -27.35 -21.75
CA THR A 31 -1.77 -26.66 -22.88
C THR A 31 -2.66 -26.69 -24.11
N GLU A 32 -3.22 -27.86 -24.43
CA GLU A 32 -4.21 -28.03 -25.51
C GLU A 32 -5.40 -27.09 -25.29
N LEU A 33 -5.94 -27.04 -24.06
CA LEU A 33 -7.03 -26.15 -23.68
C LEU A 33 -6.66 -24.68 -23.86
N CYS A 34 -5.52 -24.26 -23.31
CA CYS A 34 -5.10 -22.86 -23.40
C CYS A 34 -4.89 -22.42 -24.87
N ASN A 35 -4.42 -23.30 -25.77
CA ASN A 35 -4.32 -23.00 -27.21
C ASN A 35 -5.70 -22.95 -27.88
N ALA A 36 -6.61 -23.87 -27.54
CA ALA A 36 -7.96 -23.86 -28.08
C ALA A 36 -8.74 -22.60 -27.67
N LEU A 37 -8.52 -22.10 -26.44
CA LEU A 37 -9.09 -20.84 -25.97
C LEU A 37 -8.55 -19.62 -26.75
N ASP A 38 -7.31 -19.64 -27.24
CA ASP A 38 -6.82 -18.57 -28.13
C ASP A 38 -7.61 -18.52 -29.44
N ASN A 39 -7.85 -19.68 -30.04
CA ASN A 39 -8.64 -19.77 -31.27
C ASN A 39 -10.06 -19.22 -31.06
N VAL A 40 -10.70 -19.53 -29.92
CA VAL A 40 -12.02 -18.99 -29.57
C VAL A 40 -11.98 -17.46 -29.46
N ILE A 41 -10.98 -16.90 -28.76
CA ILE A 41 -10.82 -15.45 -28.61
C ILE A 41 -10.57 -14.77 -29.97
N GLU A 42 -9.79 -15.38 -30.86
CA GLU A 42 -9.52 -14.85 -32.21
C GLU A 42 -10.74 -14.91 -33.13
N GLU A 43 -11.54 -15.98 -33.06
CA GLU A 43 -12.79 -16.12 -33.81
C GLU A 43 -13.83 -15.09 -33.37
N GLU A 44 -13.99 -14.89 -32.06
CA GLU A 44 -14.89 -13.87 -31.51
C GLU A 44 -14.47 -12.46 -31.93
N GLY A 45 -13.16 -12.15 -31.89
CA GLY A 45 -12.65 -10.84 -32.33
C GLY A 45 -12.97 -10.53 -33.80
N LYS A 46 -12.86 -11.50 -34.71
CA LYS A 46 -13.18 -11.34 -36.13
C LYS A 46 -14.68 -11.13 -36.38
N SER A 47 -15.53 -11.82 -35.61
CA SER A 47 -16.99 -11.69 -35.73
C SER A 47 -17.49 -10.30 -35.33
N THR A 48 -16.88 -9.69 -34.31
CA THR A 48 -17.25 -8.34 -33.85
C THR A 48 -16.87 -7.21 -34.81
N GLU A 49 -15.87 -7.40 -35.68
CA GLU A 49 -15.48 -6.39 -36.69
C GLU A 49 -16.39 -6.42 -37.92
N THR A 50 -17.12 -7.52 -38.16
CA THR A 50 -17.97 -7.69 -39.36
C THR A 50 -19.45 -7.39 -39.12
N SER A 51 -19.92 -7.36 -37.87
CA SER A 51 -21.32 -7.06 -37.53
C SER A 51 -21.51 -5.60 -37.12
N LEU A 52 -21.82 -4.72 -38.09
CA LEU A 52 -22.04 -3.29 -37.85
C LEU A 52 -23.38 -2.93 -37.20
N ASP A 53 -24.41 -3.78 -37.25
CA ASP A 53 -25.71 -3.45 -36.66
C ASP A 53 -26.48 -4.70 -36.18
N GLY A 54 -26.91 -4.71 -34.92
CA GLY A 54 -28.11 -5.46 -34.47
C GLY A 54 -27.97 -6.79 -33.71
N GLU A 55 -26.86 -7.53 -33.79
CA GLU A 55 -26.79 -8.92 -33.24
C GLU A 55 -26.14 -9.10 -31.85
N ARG A 56 -25.99 -8.04 -31.05
CA ARG A 56 -25.36 -8.16 -29.72
C ARG A 56 -26.13 -9.03 -28.71
N LEU A 57 -27.40 -9.34 -28.96
CA LEU A 57 -28.25 -10.07 -28.03
C LEU A 57 -28.11 -11.61 -28.12
N SER A 58 -27.80 -12.19 -29.29
CA SER A 58 -27.67 -13.67 -29.43
C SER A 58 -26.32 -14.20 -28.93
N LEU A 59 -25.25 -13.40 -29.03
CA LEU A 59 -23.90 -13.73 -28.54
C LEU A 59 -23.88 -14.04 -27.03
N SER A 60 -24.79 -13.43 -26.25
CA SER A 60 -24.84 -13.59 -24.79
C SER A 60 -25.12 -15.02 -24.31
N GLN A 61 -25.86 -15.83 -25.08
CA GLN A 61 -26.12 -17.22 -24.71
C GLN A 61 -24.90 -18.12 -24.95
N ASP A 62 -24.16 -17.87 -26.03
CA ASP A 62 -22.98 -18.65 -26.42
C ASP A 62 -21.77 -18.40 -25.50
N HIS A 63 -21.63 -17.18 -24.98
CA HIS A 63 -20.49 -16.81 -24.11
C HIS A 63 -20.55 -17.54 -22.76
N THR A 64 -21.71 -17.99 -22.30
CA THR A 64 -21.85 -18.67 -21.00
C THR A 64 -21.59 -20.17 -21.03
N LYS A 65 -21.39 -20.77 -22.22
CA LYS A 65 -21.26 -22.22 -22.38
C LYS A 65 -20.08 -22.82 -21.61
N TYR A 66 -19.00 -22.06 -21.44
CA TYR A 66 -17.81 -22.52 -20.72
C TYR A 66 -17.88 -22.29 -19.20
N LYS A 67 -19.02 -21.87 -18.64
CA LYS A 67 -19.16 -21.63 -17.19
C LYS A 67 -18.83 -22.88 -16.36
N GLY A 68 -19.28 -24.06 -16.78
CA GLY A 68 -18.96 -25.32 -16.09
C GLY A 68 -17.45 -25.59 -16.05
N LEU A 69 -16.76 -25.33 -17.17
CA LEU A 69 -15.30 -25.46 -17.26
C LEU A 69 -14.56 -24.43 -16.40
N PHE A 70 -15.05 -23.19 -16.36
CA PHE A 70 -14.50 -22.15 -15.50
C PHE A 70 -14.59 -22.52 -14.03
N LEU A 71 -15.75 -23.03 -13.59
CA LEU A 71 -15.95 -23.48 -12.21
C LEU A 71 -15.08 -24.70 -11.87
N LEU A 72 -14.88 -25.63 -12.80
CA LEU A 72 -13.95 -26.73 -12.63
C LEU A 72 -12.52 -26.23 -12.42
N LEU A 73 -12.03 -25.31 -13.25
CA LEU A 73 -10.67 -24.75 -13.10
C LEU A 73 -10.52 -23.88 -11.85
N GLY A 74 -11.62 -23.26 -11.40
CA GLY A 74 -11.72 -22.51 -10.15
C GLY A 74 -11.82 -23.37 -8.89
N SER A 75 -11.84 -24.70 -9.01
CA SER A 75 -11.97 -25.60 -7.87
C SER A 75 -10.64 -25.75 -7.11
N PRO A 76 -10.66 -26.07 -5.80
CA PRO A 76 -9.47 -26.13 -4.97
C PRO A 76 -8.43 -27.16 -5.46
N GLU A 77 -8.87 -28.23 -6.12
CA GLU A 77 -7.99 -29.26 -6.71
C GLU A 77 -7.04 -28.68 -7.77
N PHE A 78 -7.47 -27.64 -8.49
CA PHE A 78 -6.67 -26.96 -9.50
C PHE A 78 -5.97 -25.71 -8.94
N LEU A 79 -6.69 -24.88 -8.17
CA LEU A 79 -6.12 -23.64 -7.62
C LEU A 79 -5.00 -23.92 -6.62
N LYS A 80 -5.16 -24.94 -5.76
CA LYS A 80 -4.18 -25.30 -4.71
C LYS A 80 -3.31 -26.50 -5.12
N ASN A 81 -3.17 -26.76 -6.42
CA ASN A 81 -2.35 -27.86 -6.93
C ASN A 81 -0.88 -27.71 -6.48
N ALA A 82 -0.27 -28.80 -6.01
CA ALA A 82 1.11 -28.80 -5.53
C ALA A 82 2.15 -28.50 -6.64
N ASP A 83 1.78 -28.65 -7.91
CA ASP A 83 2.67 -28.42 -9.04
C ASP A 83 2.52 -26.99 -9.59
N ARG A 84 3.58 -26.18 -9.45
CA ARG A 84 3.52 -24.77 -9.83
C ARG A 84 3.31 -24.55 -11.33
N ASP A 85 3.83 -25.41 -12.20
CA ASP A 85 3.60 -25.27 -13.65
C ASP A 85 2.13 -25.55 -14.00
N ILE A 86 1.49 -26.48 -13.29
CA ILE A 86 0.06 -26.76 -13.44
C ILE A 86 -0.77 -25.56 -12.98
N GLN A 87 -0.49 -25.00 -11.80
CA GLN A 87 -1.16 -23.78 -11.31
C GLN A 87 -1.06 -22.64 -12.34
N LEU A 88 0.13 -22.37 -12.88
CA LEU A 88 0.28 -21.29 -13.85
C LEU A 88 -0.48 -21.54 -15.16
N ARG A 89 -0.58 -22.79 -15.62
CA ARG A 89 -1.41 -23.12 -16.80
C ARG A 89 -2.89 -22.95 -16.50
N VAL A 90 -3.35 -23.37 -15.32
CA VAL A 90 -4.72 -23.12 -14.83
C VAL A 90 -4.99 -21.61 -14.82
N GLY A 91 -4.09 -20.81 -14.26
CA GLY A 91 -4.20 -19.35 -14.23
C GLY A 91 -4.33 -18.71 -15.61
N VAL A 92 -3.53 -19.12 -16.58
CA VAL A 92 -3.66 -18.65 -17.97
C VAL A 92 -5.02 -19.02 -18.57
N CYS A 93 -5.46 -20.27 -18.41
CA CYS A 93 -6.74 -20.72 -18.93
C CYS A 93 -7.93 -20.00 -18.24
N ILE A 94 -7.85 -19.73 -16.93
CA ILE A 94 -8.81 -18.89 -16.19
C ILE A 94 -8.86 -17.47 -16.77
N CYS A 95 -7.72 -16.80 -16.95
CA CYS A 95 -7.67 -15.46 -17.53
C CYS A 95 -8.29 -15.42 -18.94
N LYS A 96 -7.99 -16.41 -19.79
CA LYS A 96 -8.55 -16.51 -21.14
C LYS A 96 -10.07 -16.73 -21.12
N LEU A 97 -10.57 -17.58 -20.23
CA LEU A 97 -12.01 -17.75 -20.03
C LEU A 97 -12.67 -16.44 -19.56
N LEU A 98 -12.07 -15.71 -18.60
CA LEU A 98 -12.57 -14.40 -18.18
C LEU A 98 -12.64 -13.41 -19.35
N LYS A 99 -11.67 -13.46 -20.27
CA LYS A 99 -11.68 -12.63 -21.47
C LYS A 99 -12.82 -12.98 -22.42
N ILE A 100 -13.14 -14.26 -22.60
CA ILE A 100 -14.30 -14.73 -23.38
C ILE A 100 -15.62 -14.28 -22.73
N PHE A 101 -15.71 -14.37 -21.40
CA PHE A 101 -16.92 -13.95 -20.69
C PHE A 101 -17.13 -12.43 -20.68
N CYS A 102 -16.05 -11.65 -20.80
CA CYS A 102 -16.09 -10.19 -20.77
C CYS A 102 -17.10 -9.62 -21.79
N PRO A 103 -17.98 -8.67 -21.39
CA PRO A 103 -18.00 -7.94 -20.11
C PRO A 103 -18.79 -8.62 -18.98
N SER A 104 -19.30 -9.84 -19.17
CA SER A 104 -20.12 -10.53 -18.18
C SER A 104 -19.27 -11.21 -17.11
N ASN A 105 -19.69 -11.11 -15.84
CA ASN A 105 -19.09 -11.89 -14.77
C ASN A 105 -19.62 -13.35 -14.84
N PRO A 106 -18.77 -14.37 -15.09
CA PRO A 106 -19.24 -15.76 -15.19
C PRO A 106 -19.84 -16.29 -13.88
N LEU A 107 -19.47 -15.70 -12.75
CA LEU A 107 -19.93 -16.08 -11.41
C LEU A 107 -21.26 -15.43 -11.01
N SER A 108 -21.77 -14.49 -11.82
CA SER A 108 -23.00 -13.77 -11.47
C SER A 108 -24.20 -14.71 -11.39
N GLY A 109 -24.96 -14.59 -10.30
CA GLY A 109 -26.15 -15.40 -10.04
C GLY A 109 -25.89 -16.74 -9.37
N LEU A 110 -24.64 -17.06 -9.03
CA LEU A 110 -24.30 -18.21 -8.19
C LEU A 110 -24.47 -17.85 -6.71
N SER A 111 -24.92 -18.81 -5.89
CA SER A 111 -25.07 -18.62 -4.45
C SER A 111 -23.74 -18.31 -3.73
N GLU A 112 -22.63 -18.81 -4.26
CA GLU A 112 -21.28 -18.66 -3.70
C GLU A 112 -20.42 -17.64 -4.48
N GLU A 113 -21.05 -16.71 -5.20
CA GLU A 113 -20.38 -15.74 -6.09
C GLU A 113 -19.19 -15.02 -5.42
N LYS A 114 -19.38 -14.43 -4.23
CA LYS A 114 -18.29 -13.74 -3.51
C LYS A 114 -17.15 -14.70 -3.10
N VAL A 115 -17.46 -15.92 -2.67
CA VAL A 115 -16.46 -16.89 -2.22
C VAL A 115 -15.58 -17.32 -3.39
N LEU A 116 -16.20 -17.76 -4.49
CA LEU A 116 -15.49 -18.17 -5.71
C LEU A 116 -14.68 -17.00 -6.31
N THR A 117 -15.26 -15.79 -6.32
CA THR A 117 -14.55 -14.59 -6.78
C THR A 117 -13.29 -14.34 -5.96
N LYS A 118 -13.39 -14.46 -4.62
CA LYS A 118 -12.25 -14.30 -3.71
C LYS A 118 -11.17 -15.37 -3.95
N GLU A 119 -11.56 -16.64 -4.04
CA GLU A 119 -10.60 -17.74 -4.26
C GLU A 119 -9.84 -17.58 -5.57
N ILE A 120 -10.54 -17.28 -6.67
CA ILE A 120 -9.93 -17.06 -7.98
C ILE A 120 -9.05 -15.80 -7.95
N LEU A 121 -9.53 -14.69 -7.38
CA LEU A 121 -8.77 -13.45 -7.33
C LEU A 121 -7.49 -13.59 -6.51
N CYS A 122 -7.56 -14.19 -5.32
CA CYS A 122 -6.38 -14.47 -4.50
C CYS A 122 -5.38 -15.37 -5.24
N PHE A 123 -5.86 -16.41 -5.92
CA PHE A 123 -5.00 -17.27 -6.73
C PHE A 123 -4.31 -16.50 -7.88
N LEU A 124 -5.03 -15.61 -8.57
CA LEU A 124 -4.44 -14.77 -9.63
C LEU A 124 -3.41 -13.79 -9.07
N ILE A 125 -3.69 -13.15 -7.93
CA ILE A 125 -2.76 -12.28 -7.20
C ILE A 125 -1.48 -13.06 -6.85
N ASP A 126 -1.59 -14.26 -6.29
CA ASP A 126 -0.45 -15.11 -5.91
C ASP A 126 0.37 -15.59 -7.11
N CYS A 127 -0.30 -15.90 -8.23
CA CYS A 127 0.38 -16.28 -9.46
C CYS A 127 1.13 -15.10 -10.06
N ILE A 128 0.45 -13.98 -10.28
CA ILE A 128 1.02 -12.76 -10.90
C ILE A 128 2.14 -12.19 -10.04
N GLY A 129 2.04 -12.28 -8.71
CA GLY A 129 3.09 -11.87 -7.79
C GLY A 129 4.44 -12.53 -8.05
N LEU A 130 4.47 -13.72 -8.68
CA LEU A 130 5.74 -14.35 -9.09
C LEU A 130 6.54 -13.55 -10.12
N LEU A 131 5.94 -12.57 -10.81
CA LEU A 131 6.68 -11.66 -11.68
C LEU A 131 7.84 -10.99 -10.93
N SER A 132 7.70 -10.76 -9.61
CA SER A 132 8.76 -10.21 -8.77
C SER A 132 10.03 -11.07 -8.71
N ASN A 133 9.92 -12.35 -9.09
CA ASN A 133 11.01 -13.34 -9.05
C ASN A 133 11.56 -13.68 -10.44
N VAL A 134 10.98 -13.13 -11.51
CA VAL A 134 11.45 -13.34 -12.88
C VAL A 134 12.82 -12.70 -13.06
N LYS A 135 13.75 -13.48 -13.61
CA LYS A 135 15.13 -13.05 -13.93
C LYS A 135 15.34 -12.80 -15.41
N THR A 136 14.55 -13.44 -16.27
CA THR A 136 14.67 -13.36 -17.72
C THR A 136 13.31 -13.54 -18.39
N LYS A 137 13.11 -12.85 -19.52
CA LYS A 137 11.91 -12.97 -20.36
C LYS A 137 11.89 -14.25 -21.19
N THR A 138 12.99 -15.02 -21.22
CA THR A 138 13.09 -16.30 -21.94
C THR A 138 12.49 -17.47 -21.16
N ASP A 139 12.12 -17.27 -19.90
CA ASP A 139 11.55 -18.33 -19.06
C ASP A 139 10.14 -18.72 -19.53
N ALA A 140 9.88 -20.02 -19.65
CA ALA A 140 8.53 -20.54 -19.93
C ALA A 140 7.50 -20.17 -18.85
N VAL A 141 7.96 -19.81 -17.63
CA VAL A 141 7.14 -19.23 -16.56
C VAL A 141 6.74 -17.80 -16.90
N TYR A 142 7.66 -16.98 -17.41
CA TYR A 142 7.41 -15.57 -17.73
C TYR A 142 6.25 -15.42 -18.71
N ILE A 143 6.22 -16.22 -19.79
CA ILE A 143 5.17 -16.14 -20.80
C ILE A 143 3.78 -16.28 -20.17
N LYS A 144 3.61 -17.24 -19.23
CA LYS A 144 2.34 -17.47 -18.54
C LYS A 144 1.96 -16.27 -17.66
N LEU A 145 2.90 -15.78 -16.86
CA LEU A 145 2.69 -14.66 -15.96
C LEU A 145 2.36 -13.36 -16.71
N HIS A 146 3.08 -13.09 -17.81
CA HIS A 146 2.83 -11.99 -18.72
C HIS A 146 1.40 -12.05 -19.28
N THR A 147 0.98 -13.20 -19.80
CA THR A 147 -0.38 -13.38 -20.31
C THR A 147 -1.43 -13.10 -19.23
N MET A 148 -1.20 -13.56 -18.00
CA MET A 148 -2.14 -13.32 -16.89
C MET A 148 -2.28 -11.83 -16.56
N ILE A 149 -1.17 -11.11 -16.28
CA ILE A 149 -1.25 -9.68 -15.94
C ILE A 149 -1.79 -8.85 -17.10
N TYR A 150 -1.40 -9.16 -18.33
CA TYR A 150 -1.87 -8.45 -19.52
C TYR A 150 -3.39 -8.55 -19.67
N ILE A 151 -3.94 -9.78 -19.59
CA ILE A 151 -5.38 -9.99 -19.68
C ILE A 151 -6.09 -9.36 -18.49
N CYS A 152 -5.63 -9.60 -17.26
CA CYS A 152 -6.27 -9.05 -16.05
C CYS A 152 -6.33 -7.52 -16.06
N ALA A 153 -5.30 -6.85 -16.59
CA ALA A 153 -5.31 -5.40 -16.79
C ALA A 153 -6.23 -4.96 -17.94
N GLN A 154 -6.25 -5.71 -19.06
CA GLN A 154 -7.08 -5.39 -20.22
C GLN A 154 -8.59 -5.41 -19.91
N ILE A 155 -9.04 -6.37 -19.12
CA ILE A 155 -10.45 -6.58 -18.77
C ILE A 155 -10.78 -6.20 -17.31
N ASP A 156 -9.92 -5.40 -16.67
CA ASP A 156 -10.11 -4.83 -15.33
C ASP A 156 -10.48 -5.87 -14.24
N VAL A 157 -9.92 -7.09 -14.27
CA VAL A 157 -10.26 -8.19 -13.32
C VAL A 157 -10.09 -7.78 -11.86
N PHE A 158 -9.08 -6.94 -11.55
CA PHE A 158 -8.81 -6.53 -10.18
C PHE A 158 -9.86 -5.59 -9.59
N MET A 159 -10.80 -5.08 -10.39
CA MET A 159 -12.01 -4.40 -9.90
C MET A 159 -12.84 -5.29 -8.98
N TRP A 160 -12.67 -6.62 -9.04
CA TRP A 160 -13.23 -7.54 -8.07
C TRP A 160 -12.80 -7.27 -6.62
N CYS A 161 -11.67 -6.58 -6.37
CA CYS A 161 -11.32 -6.14 -5.01
C CYS A 161 -12.42 -5.24 -4.40
N SER A 162 -12.98 -4.33 -5.21
CA SER A 162 -14.08 -3.44 -4.79
C SER A 162 -15.37 -4.24 -4.55
N PHE A 163 -15.70 -5.17 -5.45
CA PHE A 163 -16.88 -6.03 -5.32
C PHE A 163 -16.86 -6.93 -4.07
N LEU A 164 -15.68 -7.44 -3.71
CA LEU A 164 -15.51 -8.33 -2.57
C LEU A 164 -15.65 -7.60 -1.23
N GLU A 165 -15.33 -6.31 -1.19
CA GLU A 165 -15.39 -5.49 0.03
C GLU A 165 -14.51 -6.06 1.16
N ASP A 166 -13.38 -6.68 0.80
CA ASP A 166 -12.48 -7.38 1.71
C ASP A 166 -11.10 -6.69 1.76
N GLU A 167 -10.79 -6.10 2.92
CA GLU A 167 -9.55 -5.36 3.14
C GLU A 167 -8.29 -6.22 2.94
N SER A 168 -8.35 -7.51 3.31
CA SER A 168 -7.21 -8.43 3.19
C SER A 168 -6.87 -8.72 1.73
N VAL A 169 -7.89 -8.85 0.89
CA VAL A 169 -7.75 -9.09 -0.55
C VAL A 169 -7.23 -7.83 -1.25
N LEU A 170 -7.81 -6.66 -0.92
CA LEU A 170 -7.33 -5.38 -1.43
C LEU A 170 -5.86 -5.13 -1.04
N PHE A 171 -5.49 -5.44 0.20
CA PHE A 171 -4.11 -5.30 0.66
C PHE A 171 -3.18 -6.30 -0.04
N GLY A 172 -3.62 -7.54 -0.25
CA GLY A 172 -2.89 -8.54 -1.04
C GLY A 172 -2.62 -8.07 -2.47
N PHE A 173 -3.62 -7.47 -3.12
CA PHE A 173 -3.48 -6.85 -4.44
C PHE A 173 -2.43 -5.72 -4.44
N VAL A 174 -2.53 -4.77 -3.50
CA VAL A 174 -1.56 -3.65 -3.41
C VAL A 174 -0.15 -4.17 -3.16
N LYS A 175 0.04 -5.17 -2.28
CA LYS A 175 1.33 -5.81 -2.06
C LYS A 175 1.89 -6.46 -3.33
N MET A 176 1.04 -7.18 -4.07
CA MET A 176 1.42 -7.80 -5.35
C MET A 176 1.89 -6.74 -6.35
N VAL A 177 1.13 -5.66 -6.52
CA VAL A 177 1.50 -4.54 -7.41
C VAL A 177 2.86 -3.97 -7.05
N PHE A 178 3.09 -3.64 -5.77
CA PHE A 178 4.36 -3.10 -5.33
C PHE A 178 5.52 -4.10 -5.52
N ALA A 179 5.28 -5.40 -5.34
CA ALA A 179 6.30 -6.43 -5.55
C ALA A 179 6.72 -6.52 -7.03
N ILE A 180 5.77 -6.49 -7.97
CA ILE A 180 6.08 -6.59 -9.40
C ILE A 180 6.67 -5.28 -9.95
N VAL A 181 6.33 -4.12 -9.38
CA VAL A 181 6.92 -2.82 -9.76
C VAL A 181 8.43 -2.77 -9.42
N LYS A 182 8.87 -3.48 -8.38
CA LYS A 182 10.27 -3.49 -7.92
C LYS A 182 11.27 -3.88 -9.01
N ASN A 183 10.94 -4.87 -9.82
CA ASN A 183 11.80 -5.44 -10.87
C ASN A 183 11.21 -5.26 -12.27
N LEU A 184 10.41 -4.20 -12.46
CA LEU A 184 9.70 -3.93 -13.71
C LEU A 184 10.64 -3.87 -14.93
N ASP A 185 11.86 -3.39 -14.74
CA ASP A 185 12.92 -3.33 -15.75
C ASP A 185 13.35 -4.70 -16.28
N VAL A 186 13.14 -5.76 -15.50
CA VAL A 186 13.49 -7.14 -15.87
C VAL A 186 12.41 -7.77 -16.74
N TRP A 187 11.13 -7.57 -16.41
CA TRP A 187 10.04 -8.35 -16.99
C TRP A 187 9.09 -7.56 -17.88
N SER A 188 9.15 -6.23 -17.93
CA SER A 188 8.31 -5.42 -18.84
C SER A 188 8.36 -5.94 -20.28
N TRP A 189 7.22 -6.14 -20.94
CA TRP A 189 7.20 -6.63 -22.33
C TRP A 189 7.46 -5.54 -23.37
N THR A 190 7.39 -4.28 -22.95
CA THR A 190 7.63 -3.08 -23.77
C THR A 190 8.36 -2.05 -22.92
N ASP A 191 8.36 -0.78 -23.33
CA ASP A 191 8.92 0.32 -22.56
C ASP A 191 8.42 0.33 -21.09
N ASN A 192 9.36 0.46 -20.15
CA ASN A 192 9.10 0.42 -18.72
C ASN A 192 8.07 1.48 -18.29
N SER A 193 8.07 2.65 -18.92
CA SER A 193 7.12 3.72 -18.60
C SER A 193 5.69 3.34 -19.01
N ILE A 194 5.52 2.67 -20.15
CA ILE A 194 4.20 2.23 -20.64
C ILE A 194 3.64 1.16 -19.70
N VAL A 195 4.43 0.14 -19.36
CA VAL A 195 3.97 -0.91 -18.44
C VAL A 195 3.72 -0.35 -17.04
N ARG A 196 4.59 0.54 -16.53
CA ARG A 196 4.38 1.22 -15.25
C ARG A 196 3.07 2.01 -15.24
N GLN A 197 2.78 2.74 -16.31
CA GLN A 197 1.56 3.53 -16.43
C GLN A 197 0.33 2.65 -16.45
N MET A 198 0.35 1.53 -17.19
CA MET A 198 -0.74 0.56 -17.21
C MET A 198 -1.03 -0.02 -15.81
N ILE A 199 0.02 -0.42 -15.07
CA ILE A 199 -0.12 -0.93 -13.69
C ILE A 199 -0.66 0.17 -12.77
N LEU A 200 -0.18 1.40 -12.92
CA LEU A 200 -0.63 2.54 -12.13
C LEU A 200 -2.11 2.85 -12.40
N ASP A 201 -2.53 2.90 -13.66
CA ASP A 201 -3.91 3.13 -14.07
C ASP A 201 -4.85 2.07 -13.48
N MET A 202 -4.47 0.80 -13.60
CA MET A 202 -5.19 -0.32 -13.00
C MET A 202 -5.31 -0.18 -11.47
N THR A 203 -4.21 0.17 -10.79
CA THR A 203 -4.20 0.32 -9.33
C THR A 203 -5.04 1.51 -8.87
N VAL A 204 -4.95 2.64 -9.58
CA VAL A 204 -5.75 3.84 -9.32
C VAL A 204 -7.25 3.54 -9.44
N LYS A 205 -7.67 2.83 -10.50
CA LYS A 205 -9.07 2.40 -10.65
C LYS A 205 -9.55 1.60 -9.43
N VAL A 206 -8.76 0.62 -9.00
CA VAL A 206 -9.10 -0.23 -7.85
C VAL A 206 -9.19 0.57 -6.55
N ILE A 207 -8.24 1.48 -6.29
CA ILE A 207 -8.24 2.31 -5.08
C ILE A 207 -9.43 3.27 -5.06
N ILE A 208 -9.72 3.95 -6.19
CA ILE A 208 -10.89 4.84 -6.31
C ILE A 208 -12.17 4.10 -5.95
N GLN A 209 -12.32 2.88 -6.45
CA GLN A 209 -13.55 2.10 -6.31
C GLN A 209 -13.63 1.34 -4.98
N SER A 210 -12.54 1.31 -4.20
CA SER A 210 -12.45 0.61 -2.91
C SER A 210 -12.26 1.56 -1.73
N GLU A 211 -12.59 2.86 -1.87
CA GLU A 211 -12.33 3.93 -0.89
C GLU A 211 -12.73 3.53 0.55
N LYS A 212 -13.89 2.89 0.72
CA LYS A 212 -14.43 2.49 2.03
C LYS A 212 -13.59 1.43 2.75
N PHE A 213 -12.81 0.64 2.01
CA PHE A 213 -12.06 -0.53 2.50
C PHE A 213 -10.55 -0.30 2.56
N LEU A 214 -10.12 0.97 2.43
CA LEU A 214 -8.72 1.35 2.60
C LEU A 214 -8.33 1.29 4.08
N SER A 215 -7.75 0.15 4.47
CA SER A 215 -7.31 -0.09 5.84
C SER A 215 -6.09 0.75 6.22
N SER A 216 -5.93 0.99 7.52
CA SER A 216 -4.79 1.71 8.07
C SER A 216 -3.44 1.03 7.75
N ASP A 217 -3.40 -0.30 7.74
CA ASP A 217 -2.21 -1.08 7.35
C ASP A 217 -1.84 -0.89 5.87
N LEU A 218 -2.84 -0.88 4.99
CA LEU A 218 -2.62 -0.68 3.55
C LEU A 218 -2.05 0.72 3.30
N VAL A 219 -2.65 1.75 3.89
CA VAL A 219 -2.18 3.14 3.72
C VAL A 219 -0.76 3.28 4.30
N THR A 220 -0.49 2.70 5.47
CA THR A 220 0.84 2.71 6.09
C THR A 220 1.88 2.02 5.20
N PHE A 221 1.53 0.88 4.60
CA PHE A 221 2.38 0.18 3.63
C PHE A 221 2.72 1.03 2.41
N ILE A 222 1.80 1.86 1.90
CA ILE A 222 2.10 2.78 0.80
C ILE A 222 3.05 3.88 1.29
N LEU A 223 2.76 4.49 2.45
CA LEU A 223 3.53 5.60 3.01
C LEU A 223 4.98 5.25 3.33
N GLN A 224 5.28 3.99 3.68
CA GLN A 224 6.64 3.55 3.98
C GLN A 224 7.61 3.73 2.80
N TYR A 225 7.09 3.70 1.55
CA TYR A 225 7.92 3.89 0.35
C TYR A 225 8.28 5.35 0.09
N LEU A 226 7.74 6.31 0.86
CA LEU A 226 8.04 7.73 0.72
C LEU A 226 9.32 8.16 1.46
N ILE A 227 9.81 7.32 2.38
CA ILE A 227 10.89 7.64 3.32
C ILE A 227 12.07 6.67 3.18
N GLU A 228 13.20 7.02 3.80
CA GLU A 228 14.37 6.14 3.85
C GLU A 228 14.13 4.91 4.76
N PRO A 229 14.73 3.75 4.45
CA PRO A 229 15.63 3.48 3.33
C PRO A 229 14.91 3.17 2.00
N ALA A 230 13.58 2.99 2.01
CA ALA A 230 12.83 2.56 0.82
C ALA A 230 12.93 3.56 -0.33
N LYS A 231 12.93 4.86 -0.04
CA LYS A 231 13.10 5.92 -1.02
C LYS A 231 14.36 5.75 -1.88
N SER A 232 15.52 5.48 -1.27
CA SER A 232 16.78 5.31 -1.98
C SER A 232 16.99 3.89 -2.52
N THR A 233 16.61 2.87 -1.75
CA THR A 233 16.85 1.45 -2.11
C THR A 233 15.84 0.90 -3.11
N GLN A 234 14.65 1.50 -3.22
CA GLN A 234 13.54 1.03 -4.05
C GLN A 234 12.92 2.18 -4.86
N PRO A 235 13.69 2.83 -5.77
CA PRO A 235 13.27 4.05 -6.46
C PRO A 235 12.05 3.87 -7.38
N ALA A 236 11.88 2.69 -7.98
CA ALA A 236 10.71 2.38 -8.80
C ALA A 236 9.42 2.36 -7.97
N GLN A 237 9.44 1.69 -6.81
CA GLN A 237 8.30 1.63 -5.89
C GLN A 237 8.05 2.97 -5.20
N HIS A 238 9.10 3.73 -4.88
CA HIS A 238 8.97 5.10 -4.38
C HIS A 238 8.22 6.00 -5.37
N THR A 239 8.65 5.98 -6.63
CA THR A 239 8.01 6.75 -7.72
C THR A 239 6.56 6.32 -7.89
N PHE A 240 6.30 5.01 -7.87
CA PHE A 240 4.96 4.46 -7.97
C PHE A 240 4.05 4.88 -6.80
N ALA A 241 4.53 4.80 -5.55
CA ALA A 241 3.80 5.24 -4.37
C ALA A 241 3.43 6.72 -4.43
N ARG A 242 4.39 7.57 -4.84
CA ARG A 242 4.16 9.00 -5.03
C ARG A 242 3.06 9.26 -6.05
N ASP A 243 3.20 8.69 -7.24
CA ASP A 243 2.26 8.93 -8.33
C ASP A 243 0.87 8.34 -8.04
N LEU A 244 0.80 7.22 -7.28
CA LEU A 244 -0.44 6.66 -6.77
C LEU A 244 -1.14 7.61 -5.80
N ILE A 245 -0.42 8.14 -4.80
CA ILE A 245 -0.99 9.09 -3.84
C ILE A 245 -1.53 10.34 -4.54
N ILE A 246 -0.77 10.91 -5.48
CA ILE A 246 -1.22 12.09 -6.24
C ILE A 246 -2.53 11.81 -6.98
N ARG A 247 -2.65 10.64 -7.62
CA ARG A 247 -3.82 10.29 -8.44
C ARG A 247 -5.02 9.78 -7.64
N THR A 248 -4.85 9.50 -6.36
CA THR A 248 -5.89 8.99 -5.46
C THR A 248 -5.99 9.82 -4.18
N ALA A 249 -5.60 11.10 -4.26
CA ALA A 249 -5.57 12.01 -3.12
C ALA A 249 -6.95 12.09 -2.46
N ASP A 250 -8.02 12.24 -3.25
CA ASP A 250 -9.40 12.34 -2.74
C ASP A 250 -9.81 11.13 -1.89
N GLN A 251 -9.27 9.93 -2.18
CA GLN A 251 -9.59 8.70 -1.44
C GLN A 251 -8.66 8.47 -0.25
N LEU A 252 -7.38 8.81 -0.38
CA LEU A 252 -6.38 8.53 0.65
C LEU A 252 -6.23 9.64 1.69
N GLU A 253 -6.54 10.89 1.34
CA GLU A 253 -6.21 12.09 2.13
C GLU A 253 -6.76 11.99 3.56
N TYR A 254 -8.04 11.69 3.73
CA TYR A 254 -8.66 11.58 5.06
C TYR A 254 -7.98 10.50 5.91
N ARG A 255 -7.73 9.32 5.34
CA ARG A 255 -7.10 8.19 6.06
C ARG A 255 -5.65 8.52 6.43
N ILE A 256 -4.90 9.14 5.52
CA ILE A 256 -3.53 9.62 5.79
C ILE A 256 -3.55 10.64 6.94
N GLN A 257 -4.43 11.64 6.89
CA GLN A 257 -4.55 12.66 7.92
C GLN A 257 -4.89 12.06 9.29
N MET A 258 -5.82 11.11 9.34
CA MET A 258 -6.16 10.40 10.58
C MET A 258 -4.96 9.62 11.14
N LEU A 259 -4.20 8.90 10.29
CA LEU A 259 -2.99 8.18 10.73
C LEU A 259 -1.93 9.13 11.28
N LEU A 260 -1.68 10.24 10.58
CA LEU A 260 -0.74 11.27 11.02
C LEU A 260 -1.19 11.88 12.35
N GLN A 261 -2.47 12.23 12.48
CA GLN A 261 -3.03 12.82 13.69
C GLN A 261 -2.93 11.85 14.88
N ASN A 262 -3.27 10.58 14.67
CA ASN A 262 -3.17 9.54 15.69
C ASN A 262 -1.72 9.37 16.14
N SER A 263 -0.77 9.25 15.21
CA SER A 263 0.65 9.10 15.55
C SER A 263 1.20 10.31 16.32
N LEU A 264 0.81 11.52 15.92
CA LEU A 264 1.19 12.73 16.64
C LEU A 264 0.58 12.76 18.06
N ILE A 265 -0.68 12.36 18.26
CA ILE A 265 -1.31 12.37 19.59
C ILE A 265 -0.81 11.22 20.48
N VAL A 266 -0.71 10.01 19.93
CA VAL A 266 -0.43 8.73 20.63
C VAL A 266 1.05 8.54 20.94
N GLY A 267 1.97 9.33 20.39
CA GLY A 267 3.41 9.30 20.69
C GLY A 267 3.83 9.49 22.16
N LYS A 268 2.90 9.36 23.12
CA LYS A 268 3.02 9.48 24.57
C LYS A 268 3.67 8.29 25.30
N CYS A 269 3.83 7.08 24.74
CA CYS A 269 4.14 5.91 25.60
C CYS A 269 5.41 5.08 25.32
N ASN A 270 6.22 5.34 24.29
CA ASN A 270 7.42 4.53 24.02
C ASN A 270 8.74 5.26 24.38
N GLY A 271 8.76 5.83 25.59
CA GLY A 271 9.99 6.24 26.26
C GLY A 271 10.80 5.01 26.65
N THR A 272 11.78 4.68 25.82
CA THR A 272 13.02 3.95 26.11
C THR A 272 13.14 3.41 27.54
N GLN A 273 12.74 2.15 27.77
CA GLN A 273 13.31 1.36 28.87
C GLN A 273 14.78 1.11 28.51
N MET A 274 15.65 2.01 28.95
CA MET A 274 17.07 1.70 29.10
C MET A 274 17.17 0.58 30.14
N LYS A 275 17.41 -0.65 29.68
CA LYS A 275 17.96 -1.70 30.54
C LYS A 275 19.36 -1.25 30.96
N THR A 276 19.47 -0.63 32.12
CA THR A 276 20.73 -0.56 32.84
C THR A 276 21.05 -1.95 33.35
N GLU A 277 21.87 -2.68 32.59
CA GLU A 277 22.66 -3.79 33.13
C GLU A 277 23.69 -3.20 34.09
N GLY A 278 23.49 -3.47 35.37
CA GLY A 278 24.40 -3.09 36.44
C GLY A 278 24.00 -3.81 37.71
N LYS A 279 24.46 -5.06 37.86
CA LYS A 279 24.44 -5.75 39.16
C LYS A 279 25.21 -4.92 40.18
N PRO A 280 24.69 -4.81 41.40
CA PRO A 280 25.54 -5.12 42.54
C PRO A 280 24.94 -6.24 43.39
N ILE A 281 25.87 -7.01 43.91
CA ILE A 281 25.71 -8.20 44.75
C ILE A 281 25.02 -7.82 46.06
N ARG A 282 23.98 -8.57 46.43
CA ARG A 282 23.36 -8.56 47.77
C ARG A 282 24.16 -9.46 48.72
N PRO A 283 24.33 -9.12 50.00
CA PRO A 283 24.43 -10.13 51.06
C PRO A 283 23.05 -10.39 51.69
N PRO A 284 22.85 -11.55 52.33
CA PRO A 284 21.54 -12.03 52.74
C PRO A 284 21.17 -11.67 54.19
N GLU A 285 19.85 -11.71 54.42
CA GLU A 285 19.13 -11.93 55.70
C GLU A 285 19.14 -10.82 56.76
N GLU A 286 17.95 -10.27 57.04
CA GLU A 286 17.23 -10.54 58.29
C GLU A 286 15.74 -10.14 58.17
N VAL A 287 14.92 -10.94 58.85
CA VAL A 287 13.45 -10.90 58.96
C VAL A 287 13.03 -9.69 59.80
N LEU A 288 11.89 -9.07 59.49
CA LEU A 288 10.86 -8.65 60.47
C LEU A 288 9.64 -8.06 59.75
N GLU A 289 8.48 -8.62 60.11
CA GLU A 289 7.14 -8.15 59.81
C GLU A 289 6.90 -6.81 60.53
N ASP A 290 6.26 -5.83 59.86
CA ASP A 290 5.20 -5.10 60.53
C ASP A 290 4.18 -4.49 59.55
N SER A 291 2.97 -4.44 60.06
CA SER A 291 1.69 -4.10 59.48
C SER A 291 1.43 -2.59 59.45
N SER A 292 0.83 -2.09 58.36
CA SER A 292 -0.03 -0.91 58.43
C SER A 292 -0.98 -0.84 57.24
N GLU A 293 -2.26 -0.96 57.55
CA GLU A 293 -3.43 -0.70 56.69
C GLU A 293 -3.43 0.75 56.15
N GLY A 294 -3.96 0.94 54.94
CA GLY A 294 -4.28 2.29 54.48
C GLY A 294 -4.62 2.45 53.01
N ILE A 295 -5.92 2.37 52.72
CA ILE A 295 -6.64 3.10 51.65
C ILE A 295 -6.60 2.45 50.26
N SER A 296 -7.73 1.80 49.98
CA SER A 296 -8.30 1.55 48.67
C SER A 296 -8.45 2.84 47.88
N ASP A 297 -7.89 2.89 46.67
CA ASP A 297 -8.53 3.64 45.59
C ASP A 297 -8.63 2.78 44.33
N VAL A 298 -9.83 2.88 43.78
CA VAL A 298 -10.47 2.02 42.81
C VAL A 298 -10.09 2.45 41.39
N ASN A 299 -10.04 1.47 40.48
CA ASN A 299 -9.99 1.57 39.01
C ASN A 299 -8.63 1.72 38.31
N GLU A 300 -7.91 0.60 38.21
CA GLU A 300 -7.21 0.28 36.94
C GLU A 300 -8.27 -0.05 35.87
N SER A 301 -8.72 0.96 35.14
CA SER A 301 -9.45 0.75 33.89
C SER A 301 -8.49 0.18 32.85
N LYS A 302 -8.53 -1.15 32.70
CA LYS A 302 -8.02 -1.89 31.54
C LYS A 302 -8.91 -1.59 30.32
N ASP A 303 -8.88 -0.36 29.80
CA ASP A 303 -9.62 0.03 28.58
C ASP A 303 -8.89 1.16 27.84
N ASP A 304 -7.63 0.93 27.46
CA ASP A 304 -7.01 1.72 26.40
C ASP A 304 -6.30 0.77 25.42
N GLU A 305 -7.09 -0.08 24.75
CA GLU A 305 -6.73 -0.56 23.40
C GLU A 305 -6.81 0.64 22.44
N GLY A 306 -5.96 1.64 22.68
CA GLY A 306 -5.72 2.72 21.75
C GLY A 306 -5.20 2.10 20.45
N ASN A 307 -5.85 2.43 19.33
CA ASN A 307 -5.46 1.99 18.00
C ASN A 307 -3.93 2.11 17.83
N PRO A 308 -3.19 1.03 17.51
CA PRO A 308 -1.74 1.03 17.57
C PRO A 308 -1.14 2.13 16.68
N ASP A 309 -0.11 2.81 17.17
CA ASP A 309 0.62 3.82 16.39
C ASP A 309 1.42 3.14 15.26
N LEU A 310 0.80 3.05 14.08
CA LEU A 310 1.37 2.39 12.91
C LEU A 310 2.54 3.15 12.28
N LEU A 311 2.63 4.47 12.49
CA LEU A 311 3.70 5.29 11.90
C LEU A 311 4.87 5.48 12.87
N GLY A 312 4.57 5.57 14.17
CA GLY A 312 5.54 5.70 15.23
C GLY A 312 6.55 6.83 14.97
N GLU A 313 7.82 6.47 15.09
CA GLU A 313 8.96 7.36 14.93
C GLU A 313 9.10 7.96 13.51
N HIS A 314 8.44 7.35 12.51
CA HIS A 314 8.52 7.76 11.12
C HIS A 314 7.51 8.85 10.75
N ALA A 315 6.55 9.19 11.61
CA ALA A 315 5.48 10.14 11.30
C ALA A 315 6.02 11.48 10.78
N PHE A 316 7.02 12.07 11.44
CA PHE A 316 7.62 13.34 11.00
C PHE A 316 8.31 13.24 9.62
N LEU A 317 8.91 12.08 9.30
CA LEU A 317 9.53 11.86 7.99
C LEU A 317 8.47 11.73 6.90
N ILE A 318 7.38 11.04 7.19
CA ILE A 318 6.24 10.86 6.30
C ILE A 318 5.54 12.20 6.05
N ILE A 319 5.33 13.01 7.10
CA ILE A 319 4.76 14.36 6.97
C ILE A 319 5.59 15.21 6.02
N TYR A 320 6.92 15.21 6.19
CA TYR A 320 7.79 15.94 5.29
C TYR A 320 7.67 15.43 3.85
N ALA A 321 7.74 14.11 3.64
CA ALA A 321 7.64 13.53 2.31
C ALA A 321 6.30 13.87 1.64
N LEU A 322 5.18 13.73 2.35
CA LEU A 322 3.86 14.10 1.86
C LEU A 322 3.75 15.59 1.54
N HIS A 323 4.35 16.47 2.33
CA HIS A 323 4.34 17.91 2.05
C HIS A 323 5.02 18.24 0.73
N THR A 324 6.14 17.57 0.42
CA THR A 324 6.86 17.75 -0.85
C THR A 324 6.10 17.18 -2.06
N ILE A 325 5.14 16.28 -1.83
CA ILE A 325 4.29 15.69 -2.86
C ILE A 325 3.06 16.57 -3.08
N GLN A 326 2.32 16.82 -2.00
CA GLN A 326 1.08 17.59 -1.99
C GLN A 326 0.85 18.20 -0.60
N SER A 327 1.18 19.48 -0.47
CA SER A 327 1.08 20.21 0.81
C SER A 327 -0.33 20.25 1.42
N SER A 328 -1.41 20.09 0.63
CA SER A 328 -2.78 20.08 1.14
C SER A 328 -3.05 18.91 2.08
N ILE A 329 -2.48 17.73 1.81
CA ILE A 329 -2.63 16.53 2.64
C ILE A 329 -2.13 16.79 4.06
N VAL A 330 -1.08 17.60 4.20
CA VAL A 330 -0.42 17.90 5.48
C VAL A 330 -1.04 19.09 6.20
N ALA A 331 -1.72 20.00 5.51
CA ALA A 331 -2.21 21.24 6.11
C ALA A 331 -3.07 21.02 7.37
N PRO A 332 -3.98 20.02 7.43
CA PRO A 332 -4.80 19.77 8.63
C PRO A 332 -4.02 19.27 9.85
N VAL A 333 -2.81 18.72 9.69
CA VAL A 333 -2.00 18.23 10.82
C VAL A 333 -1.04 19.30 11.38
N LEU A 334 -0.88 20.44 10.69
CA LEU A 334 0.01 21.52 11.12
C LEU A 334 -0.32 22.10 12.51
N PRO A 335 -1.61 22.31 12.89
CA PRO A 335 -1.94 22.77 14.24
C PRO A 335 -1.46 21.81 15.32
N THR A 336 -1.52 20.49 15.08
CA THR A 336 -1.02 19.47 16.02
C THR A 336 0.50 19.55 16.16
N ILE A 337 1.21 19.83 15.07
CA ILE A 337 2.67 20.05 15.10
C ILE A 337 3.00 21.33 15.91
N GLU A 338 2.20 22.39 15.79
CA GLU A 338 2.31 23.60 16.61
C GLU A 338 2.19 23.28 18.10
N LEU A 339 1.20 22.47 18.48
CA LEU A 339 1.03 22.03 19.87
C LEU A 339 2.23 21.22 20.36
N LYS A 340 2.78 20.32 19.53
CA LYS A 340 4.00 19.56 19.84
C LYS A 340 5.23 20.43 20.00
N LEU A 341 5.31 21.53 19.27
CA LEU A 341 6.37 22.52 19.42
C LEU A 341 6.31 23.24 20.79
N LYS A 342 5.12 23.34 21.37
CA LYS A 342 4.86 23.92 22.71
C LYS A 342 4.80 22.86 23.82
N SER A 343 5.10 21.60 23.50
CA SER A 343 5.01 20.47 24.45
C SER A 343 6.03 20.60 25.59
N PRO A 344 5.70 20.12 26.81
CA PRO A 344 6.69 19.98 27.88
C PRO A 344 7.83 19.02 27.52
N ILE A 345 7.62 18.10 26.56
CA ILE A 345 8.59 17.07 26.19
C ILE A 345 9.62 17.63 25.20
N VAL A 346 10.88 17.72 25.63
CA VAL A 346 12.02 18.24 24.83
C VAL A 346 12.15 17.50 23.49
N ARG A 347 12.00 16.17 23.49
CA ARG A 347 12.09 15.34 22.28
C ARG A 347 11.05 15.73 21.24
N GLU A 348 9.82 16.04 21.65
CA GLU A 348 8.75 16.46 20.74
C GLU A 348 9.06 17.83 20.14
N ARG A 349 9.51 18.80 20.97
CA ARG A 349 9.91 20.12 20.50
C ARG A 349 11.04 20.04 19.47
N LYS A 350 12.09 19.25 19.76
CA LYS A 350 13.20 19.01 18.81
C LYS A 350 12.71 18.41 17.48
N ARG A 351 11.76 17.47 17.51
CA ARG A 351 11.23 16.83 16.29
C ARG A 351 10.37 17.77 15.46
N SER A 352 9.42 18.45 16.11
CA SER A 352 8.57 19.45 15.45
C SER A 352 9.41 20.57 14.85
N PHE A 353 10.41 21.07 15.59
CA PHE A 353 11.31 22.11 15.09
C PHE A 353 12.07 21.64 13.84
N ARG A 354 12.68 20.45 13.86
CA ARG A 354 13.38 19.91 12.68
C ARG A 354 12.47 19.76 11.47
N LEU A 355 11.26 19.26 11.66
CA LEU A 355 10.28 19.14 10.59
C LEU A 355 9.94 20.51 10.03
N LEU A 356 9.51 21.45 10.87
CA LEU A 356 9.09 22.79 10.45
C LEU A 356 10.23 23.55 9.77
N ALA A 357 11.46 23.44 10.28
CA ALA A 357 12.61 24.03 9.63
C ALA A 357 12.73 23.55 8.17
N ARG A 358 12.59 22.25 7.92
CA ARG A 358 12.59 21.72 6.56
C ARG A 358 11.40 22.23 5.74
N LEU A 359 10.19 22.24 6.30
CA LEU A 359 8.98 22.71 5.59
C LEU A 359 9.05 24.19 5.21
N PHE A 360 9.58 25.05 6.08
CA PHE A 360 9.79 26.47 5.79
C PHE A 360 10.92 26.69 4.77
N SER A 361 11.89 25.78 4.72
CA SER A 361 13.01 25.81 3.78
C SER A 361 12.66 25.32 2.37
N GLU A 362 11.49 24.70 2.16
CA GLU A 362 11.13 24.20 0.83
C GLU A 362 11.13 25.33 -0.21
N PRO A 363 11.59 25.07 -1.46
CA PRO A 363 11.58 26.07 -2.51
C PRO A 363 10.17 26.64 -2.73
N ASN A 364 10.07 27.97 -2.77
CA ASN A 364 8.80 28.70 -2.92
C ASN A 364 7.79 28.45 -1.78
N SER A 365 8.25 28.01 -0.60
CA SER A 365 7.36 27.78 0.55
C SER A 365 6.76 29.10 1.05
N LEU A 366 5.44 29.21 0.93
CA LEU A 366 4.64 30.28 1.52
C LEU A 366 4.02 29.87 2.86
N LEU A 367 4.52 28.79 3.47
CA LEU A 367 3.95 28.20 4.68
C LEU A 367 3.92 29.20 5.84
N HIS A 368 4.98 30.00 5.98
CA HIS A 368 5.11 31.03 7.02
C HIS A 368 4.05 32.14 6.88
N ARG A 369 3.65 32.50 5.65
CA ARG A 369 2.58 33.48 5.40
C ARG A 369 1.20 32.91 5.63
N ARG A 370 0.99 31.64 5.26
CA ARG A 370 -0.30 30.95 5.41
C ARG A 370 -0.59 30.57 6.87
N ASN A 371 0.45 30.35 7.68
CA ASN A 371 0.33 29.93 9.08
C ASN A 371 1.21 30.83 9.96
N PRO A 372 0.84 32.11 10.18
CA PRO A 372 1.65 33.04 10.96
C PRO A 372 1.81 32.57 12.43
N SER A 373 0.78 31.99 13.05
CA SER A 373 0.88 31.45 14.42
C SER A 373 1.94 30.35 14.54
N LEU A 374 1.99 29.46 13.54
CA LEU A 374 2.96 28.37 13.48
C LEU A 374 4.38 28.92 13.29
N TRP A 375 4.52 29.96 12.46
CA TRP A 375 5.78 30.65 12.25
C TRP A 375 6.27 31.36 13.53
N ASP A 376 5.39 32.07 14.23
CA ASP A 376 5.72 32.72 15.50
C ASP A 376 6.11 31.69 16.58
N ALA A 377 5.38 30.58 16.65
CA ALA A 377 5.71 29.47 17.55
C ALA A 377 7.09 28.86 17.24
N PHE A 378 7.41 28.73 15.94
CA PHE A 378 8.70 28.28 15.43
C PHE A 378 9.84 29.22 15.85
N LEU A 379 9.70 30.53 15.60
CA LEU A 379 10.68 31.54 16.01
C LEU A 379 10.84 31.60 17.53
N GLY A 380 9.76 31.42 18.29
CA GLY A 380 9.81 31.37 19.75
C GLY A 380 10.72 30.27 20.31
N ARG A 381 11.04 29.23 19.54
CA ARG A 381 11.97 28.16 19.99
C ARG A 381 13.43 28.59 20.04
N PHE A 382 13.82 29.70 19.39
CA PHE A 382 15.15 30.28 19.61
C PHE A 382 15.34 30.73 21.06
N ASN A 383 14.26 30.97 21.80
CA ASN A 383 14.26 31.29 23.22
C ASN A 383 13.69 30.14 24.08
N ASP A 384 13.83 28.88 23.63
CA ASP A 384 13.34 27.71 24.38
C ASP A 384 14.00 27.59 25.77
N ILE A 385 13.27 27.04 26.75
CA ILE A 385 13.80 26.80 28.10
C ILE A 385 14.97 25.80 28.10
N ASP A 386 14.98 24.87 27.15
CA ASP A 386 15.98 23.81 27.05
C ASP A 386 17.10 24.25 26.10
N SER A 387 18.34 24.27 26.60
CA SER A 387 19.51 24.74 25.85
C SER A 387 19.74 23.90 24.59
N GLU A 388 19.47 22.60 24.64
CA GLU A 388 19.65 21.71 23.52
C GLU A 388 18.64 21.93 22.38
N VAL A 389 17.46 22.50 22.67
CA VAL A 389 16.54 22.99 21.63
C VAL A 389 17.09 24.27 21.01
N ARG A 390 17.60 25.21 21.81
CA ARG A 390 18.17 26.47 21.30
C ARG A 390 19.36 26.23 20.37
N LYS A 391 20.27 25.32 20.76
CA LYS A 391 21.40 24.86 19.92
C LYS A 391 20.94 24.32 18.58
N LEU A 392 19.90 23.50 18.58
CA LEU A 392 19.31 22.97 17.37
C LEU A 392 18.78 24.09 16.46
N CYS A 393 18.12 25.11 17.01
CA CYS A 393 17.65 26.26 16.24
C CYS A 393 18.79 26.98 15.51
N ILE A 394 19.90 27.22 16.21
CA ILE A 394 21.10 27.85 15.65
C ILE A 394 21.74 26.97 14.58
N HIS A 395 21.90 25.68 14.87
CA HIS A 395 22.51 24.74 13.94
C HIS A 395 21.76 24.63 12.60
N MET A 396 20.43 24.74 12.61
CA MET A 396 19.62 24.64 11.38
C MET A 396 19.53 25.96 10.59
N LEU A 397 19.92 27.09 11.17
CA LEU A 397 19.77 28.41 10.56
C LEU A 397 20.48 28.55 9.20
N PRO A 398 21.72 28.09 8.99
CA PRO A 398 22.37 28.18 7.68
C PRO A 398 21.60 27.47 6.57
N GLN A 399 20.97 26.33 6.90
CA GLN A 399 20.15 25.58 5.94
C GLN A 399 18.87 26.36 5.61
N LEU A 400 18.19 26.92 6.62
CA LEU A 400 16.98 27.73 6.44
C LEU A 400 17.23 28.91 5.50
N LEU A 401 18.29 29.67 5.76
CA LEU A 401 18.61 30.90 5.02
C LEU A 401 19.06 30.62 3.59
N LYS A 402 19.68 29.45 3.33
CA LYS A 402 20.18 29.10 2.00
C LYS A 402 19.07 28.64 1.05
N GLN A 403 18.05 27.96 1.56
CA GLN A 403 17.11 27.21 0.73
C GLN A 403 15.87 28.02 0.30
N ASN A 404 15.50 29.07 1.03
CA ASN A 404 14.34 29.91 0.71
C ASN A 404 14.68 31.40 0.82
N GLN A 405 14.70 32.12 -0.32
CA GLN A 405 14.99 33.56 -0.38
C GLN A 405 13.81 34.44 0.04
N ASP A 406 12.58 33.91 -0.02
CA ASP A 406 11.36 34.61 0.39
C ASP A 406 11.09 34.53 1.91
N LEU A 407 11.97 33.82 2.62
CA LEU A 407 11.90 33.67 4.06
C LEU A 407 12.15 35.04 4.73
N LEU A 408 11.49 35.30 5.86
CA LEU A 408 11.64 36.55 6.61
C LEU A 408 13.01 36.58 7.32
N HIS A 409 14.07 36.79 6.52
CA HIS A 409 15.47 36.73 6.96
C HIS A 409 15.74 37.68 8.13
N GLU A 410 15.14 38.87 8.13
CA GLU A 410 15.28 39.83 9.22
C GLU A 410 14.78 39.27 10.56
N GLN A 411 13.60 38.65 10.60
CA GLN A 411 13.05 38.07 11.83
C GLN A 411 13.93 36.93 12.35
N LEU A 412 14.46 36.08 11.46
CA LEU A 412 15.40 35.02 11.85
C LEU A 412 16.72 35.58 12.37
N LEU A 413 17.26 36.61 11.73
CA LEU A 413 18.50 37.27 12.15
C LEU A 413 18.33 37.95 13.51
N THR A 414 17.18 38.57 13.79
CA THR A 414 16.90 39.17 15.10
C THR A 414 16.90 38.10 16.20
N ASN A 415 16.23 36.97 15.99
CA ASN A 415 16.21 35.86 16.96
C ASN A 415 17.60 35.23 17.13
N PHE A 416 18.39 35.15 16.06
CA PHE A 416 19.79 34.70 16.11
C PHE A 416 20.68 35.65 16.92
N GLN A 417 20.58 36.96 16.69
CA GLN A 417 21.38 37.96 17.42
C GLN A 417 21.15 37.89 18.93
N GLN A 418 19.92 37.61 19.37
CA GLN A 418 19.61 37.42 20.78
C GLN A 418 20.33 36.21 21.40
N ARG A 419 20.75 35.23 20.60
CA ARG A 419 21.48 34.04 21.04
C ARG A 419 23.00 34.22 21.14
N ILE A 420 23.55 35.32 20.61
CA ILE A 420 24.98 35.65 20.78
C ILE A 420 25.34 35.81 22.28
N TYR A 421 24.35 36.15 23.10
CA TYR A 421 24.49 36.37 24.54
C TYR A 421 23.81 35.26 25.37
N ASP A 422 23.60 34.07 24.80
CA ASP A 422 22.96 32.95 25.52
C ASP A 422 23.84 32.52 26.72
N PRO A 423 23.30 32.46 27.95
CA PRO A 423 24.09 32.11 29.13
C PRO A 423 24.53 30.64 29.15
N ASP A 424 23.81 29.76 28.43
CA ASP A 424 24.05 28.32 28.48
C ASP A 424 25.03 27.83 27.40
N GLU A 425 25.55 28.70 26.51
CA GLU A 425 26.65 28.36 25.58
C GLU A 425 27.52 29.56 25.15
N GLY A 426 28.84 29.34 25.17
CA GLY A 426 29.85 30.06 24.40
C GLY A 426 30.43 29.21 23.27
#